data_AF-W9Z6Y5-F1
#
_entry.id   AF-W9Z6Y5-F1
#
_cell.length_a   1.000
_cell.length_b   1.000
_cell.length_c   1.000
_cell.angle_alpha   90.00
_cell.angle_beta   90.00
_cell.angle_gamma   90.00
#
_symmetry.space_group_name_H-M   'P 1'
#
loop_
_entity.id
_entity.type
_entity.pdbx_description
1 polymer ?
#
loop_
_entity_poly.entity_id
_entity_poly.type
_entity_poly.pdbx_seq_one_letter_code
_entity_poly.pdbx_strand_id
1 'polypeptide(L)'
;MAAQVSAYKDRQFLAVIGDEDSVTGLLLAGIGHVTDPPDSQKNFLVCDSKTEKAQIEKTFNSFTKERKDIGIVLINQHIAEQIRDTVDKFRDAFPAVLEIPSKDHPYDPEKDSVLRRVRRLFGE
;
A
#
# COMPACT_ATOMS: atom_id res chain seq x y z
N MET A 1 -16.82 -15.30 -3.72
CA MET A 1 -17.26 -14.89 -5.07
C MET A 1 -16.06 -14.32 -5.80
N ALA A 2 -15.70 -14.85 -6.96
CA ALA A 2 -14.62 -14.30 -7.77
C ALA A 2 -15.05 -12.91 -8.29
N ALA A 3 -14.16 -11.91 -8.19
CA ALA A 3 -14.42 -10.59 -8.74
C ALA A 3 -14.59 -10.68 -10.27
N GLN A 4 -15.50 -9.87 -10.83
CA GLN A 4 -15.69 -9.79 -12.30
C GLN A 4 -14.38 -9.40 -12.99
N VAL A 5 -14.10 -9.99 -14.16
CA VAL A 5 -12.84 -9.80 -14.91
C VAL A 5 -12.55 -8.33 -15.23
N SER A 6 -13.59 -7.51 -15.39
CA SER A 6 -13.48 -6.06 -15.57
C SER A 6 -12.87 -5.33 -14.36
N ALA A 7 -12.96 -5.89 -13.15
CA ALA A 7 -12.55 -5.21 -11.92
C ALA A 7 -11.02 -5.11 -11.75
N TYR A 8 -10.24 -5.92 -12.47
CA TYR A 8 -8.77 -5.96 -12.40
C TYR A 8 -8.07 -5.79 -13.74
N LYS A 9 -8.78 -5.77 -14.88
CA LYS A 9 -8.17 -5.67 -16.22
C LYS A 9 -7.33 -4.40 -16.40
N ASP A 10 -7.75 -3.31 -15.77
CA ASP A 10 -7.10 -2.00 -15.89
C ASP A 10 -6.11 -1.72 -14.74
N ARG A 11 -5.99 -2.64 -13.77
CA ARG A 11 -5.13 -2.50 -12.59
C ARG A 11 -3.73 -3.05 -12.83
N GLN A 12 -2.92 -2.27 -13.52
CA GLN A 12 -1.61 -2.71 -14.03
C GLN A 12 -0.43 -2.27 -13.15
N PHE A 13 -0.63 -1.30 -12.26
CA PHE A 13 0.47 -0.70 -11.49
C PHE A 13 0.55 -1.17 -10.05
N LEU A 14 1.78 -1.22 -9.56
CA LEU A 14 2.11 -1.29 -8.15
C LEU A 14 2.25 0.13 -7.60
N ALA A 15 1.83 0.36 -6.36
CA ALA A 15 2.12 1.60 -5.66
C ALA A 15 2.88 1.34 -4.36
N VAL A 16 3.69 2.30 -3.92
CA VAL A 16 4.56 2.14 -2.74
C VAL A 16 4.40 3.29 -1.76
N ILE A 17 4.30 2.96 -0.48
CA ILE A 17 4.43 3.92 0.63
C ILE A 17 5.51 3.38 1.54
N GLY A 18 6.70 3.99 1.50
CA GLY A 18 7.85 3.39 2.16
C GLY A 18 8.95 4.35 2.55
N ASP A 19 9.91 3.87 3.33
CA ASP A 19 11.15 4.59 3.60
C ASP A 19 12.01 4.73 2.32
N GLU A 20 13.01 5.61 2.38
CA GLU A 20 13.87 5.93 1.23
C GLU A 20 14.54 4.69 0.64
N ASP A 21 15.05 3.80 1.49
CA ASP A 21 15.73 2.57 1.07
C ASP A 21 14.76 1.61 0.36
N SER A 22 13.56 1.39 0.91
CA SER A 22 12.54 0.51 0.32
C SER A 22 12.01 1.04 -1.01
N VAL A 23 11.68 2.34 -1.05
CA VAL A 23 11.16 2.98 -2.28
C VAL A 23 12.23 2.97 -3.37
N THR A 24 13.48 3.30 -3.04
CA THR A 24 14.58 3.29 -4.00
C THR A 24 14.79 1.90 -4.60
N GLY A 25 14.84 0.85 -3.76
CA GLY A 25 15.00 -0.52 -4.24
C GLY A 25 13.86 -0.96 -5.17
N LEU A 26 12.62 -0.58 -4.85
CA LEU A 26 11.46 -0.88 -5.68
C LEU A 26 11.43 -0.09 -6.99
N LEU A 27 11.83 1.19 -6.97
CA LEU A 27 11.97 2.00 -8.18
C LEU A 27 13.03 1.41 -9.13
N LEU A 28 14.14 0.88 -8.60
CA LEU A 28 15.15 0.16 -9.39
C LEU A 28 14.61 -1.11 -10.04
N ALA A 29 13.62 -1.77 -9.42
CA ALA A 29 12.93 -2.90 -10.02
C ALA A 29 11.97 -2.49 -11.16
N GLY A 30 11.82 -1.20 -11.44
CA GLY A 30 11.07 -0.68 -12.58
C GLY A 30 9.58 -0.46 -12.32
N ILE A 31 9.13 -0.43 -11.07
CA ILE A 31 7.69 -0.25 -10.76
C ILE A 31 7.26 1.23 -10.78
N GLY A 32 8.20 2.17 -10.81
CA GLY A 32 7.92 3.60 -10.75
C GLY A 32 7.18 4.09 -11.99
N HIS A 33 6.05 4.76 -11.78
CA HIS A 33 5.22 5.34 -12.83
C HIS A 33 4.70 6.72 -12.41
N VAL A 34 4.68 7.63 -13.39
CA VAL A 34 4.09 8.97 -13.25
C VAL A 34 3.02 9.09 -14.32
N THR A 35 1.80 9.42 -13.92
CA THR A 35 0.69 9.60 -14.85
C THR A 35 0.92 10.78 -15.79
N ASP A 36 0.39 10.68 -17.00
CA ASP A 36 0.51 11.72 -18.01
C ASP A 36 -0.16 13.04 -17.56
N PRO A 37 0.32 14.20 -18.03
CA PRO A 37 -0.31 15.50 -17.77
C PRO A 37 -1.80 15.52 -18.14
N PRO A 38 -2.66 16.31 -17.46
CA PRO A 38 -2.33 17.44 -16.59
C PRO A 38 -2.18 17.14 -15.09
N ASP A 39 -2.59 15.95 -14.63
CA ASP A 39 -2.52 15.56 -13.21
C ASP A 39 -1.44 14.49 -13.01
N SER A 40 -0.17 14.95 -13.03
CA SER A 40 0.99 14.08 -12.90
C SER A 40 1.13 13.58 -11.45
N GLN A 41 0.67 12.36 -11.22
CA GLN A 41 0.68 11.67 -9.95
C GLN A 41 1.68 10.52 -9.97
N LYS A 42 2.54 10.49 -8.96
CA LYS A 42 3.49 9.39 -8.73
C LYS A 42 2.75 8.23 -8.07
N ASN A 43 3.13 7.00 -8.41
CA ASN A 43 2.67 5.80 -7.69
C ASN A 43 3.53 5.46 -6.47
N PHE A 44 4.30 6.39 -5.93
CA PHE A 44 5.11 6.16 -4.74
C PHE A 44 5.17 7.39 -3.83
N LEU A 45 5.30 7.13 -2.53
CA LEU A 45 5.58 8.12 -1.50
C LEU A 45 6.77 7.65 -0.67
N VAL A 46 7.81 8.49 -0.63
CA VAL A 46 8.92 8.34 0.30
C VAL A 46 8.51 8.98 1.63
N CYS A 47 8.54 8.19 2.69
CA CYS A 47 8.25 8.62 4.06
C CYS A 47 9.55 8.77 4.83
N ASP A 48 9.74 9.93 5.43
CA ASP A 48 10.82 10.23 6.36
C ASP A 48 10.25 10.55 7.75
N SER A 49 11.12 10.87 8.71
CA SER A 49 10.72 11.26 10.07
C SER A 49 9.94 12.58 10.15
N LYS A 50 9.86 13.34 9.05
CA LYS A 50 9.14 14.60 8.95
C LYS A 50 7.79 14.45 8.24
N THR A 51 7.53 13.29 7.65
CA THR A 51 6.31 13.03 6.90
C THR A 51 5.13 12.94 7.84
N GLU A 52 4.15 13.83 7.65
CA GLU A 52 3.00 13.88 8.53
C GLU A 52 2.06 12.70 8.29
N LYS A 53 1.46 12.19 9.38
CA LYS A 53 0.42 11.14 9.32
C LYS A 53 -0.69 11.47 8.32
N ALA A 54 -1.13 12.73 8.28
CA ALA A 54 -2.17 13.19 7.36
C ALA A 54 -1.78 13.01 5.88
N GLN A 55 -0.51 13.20 5.54
CA GLN A 55 0.00 13.00 4.18
C GLN A 55 0.01 11.52 3.79
N ILE A 56 0.39 10.64 4.73
CA ILE A 56 0.37 9.19 4.53
C ILE A 56 -1.07 8.71 4.31
N GLU A 57 -2.02 9.15 5.14
CA GLU A 57 -3.45 8.81 4.99
C GLU A 57 -4.02 9.30 3.67
N LYS A 58 -3.72 10.55 3.28
CA LYS A 58 -4.17 11.09 2.00
C LYS A 58 -3.64 10.26 0.82
N THR A 59 -2.37 9.91 0.85
CA THR A 59 -1.72 9.12 -0.20
C THR A 59 -2.30 7.71 -0.26
N PHE A 60 -2.47 7.06 0.88
CA PHE A 60 -3.09 5.75 0.97
C PHE A 60 -4.52 5.75 0.39
N ASN A 61 -5.32 6.77 0.72
CA ASN A 61 -6.66 6.93 0.15
C ASN A 61 -6.62 7.18 -1.36
N SER A 62 -5.67 7.98 -1.85
CA SER A 62 -5.53 8.22 -3.30
C SER A 62 -5.20 6.93 -4.05
N PHE A 63 -4.25 6.13 -3.53
CA PHE A 63 -3.87 4.86 -4.15
C PHE A 63 -4.96 3.78 -4.08
N THR A 64 -5.80 3.81 -3.05
CA THR A 64 -6.83 2.78 -2.83
C THR A 64 -8.19 3.13 -3.44
N LYS A 65 -8.61 4.39 -3.39
CA LYS A 65 -9.97 4.82 -3.76
C LYS A 65 -10.02 5.62 -5.05
N GLU A 66 -9.06 6.51 -5.28
CA GLU A 66 -9.09 7.44 -6.41
C GLU A 66 -8.49 6.80 -7.67
N ARG A 67 -7.36 6.11 -7.51
CA ARG A 67 -6.63 5.45 -8.60
C ARG A 67 -7.15 4.05 -8.89
N LYS A 68 -7.76 3.90 -10.06
CA LYS A 68 -8.33 2.62 -10.54
C LYS A 68 -7.34 1.73 -11.29
N ASP A 69 -6.15 2.24 -11.55
CA ASP A 69 -5.09 1.59 -12.29
C ASP A 69 -4.04 0.90 -11.38
N ILE A 70 -4.15 1.10 -10.06
CA ILE A 70 -3.34 0.40 -9.06
C ILE A 70 -3.99 -0.95 -8.72
N GLY A 71 -3.20 -2.01 -8.81
CA GLY A 71 -3.58 -3.36 -8.42
C GLY A 71 -3.10 -3.75 -7.03
N ILE A 72 -1.91 -3.28 -6.64
CA ILE A 72 -1.26 -3.64 -5.38
C ILE A 72 -0.64 -2.39 -4.76
N VAL A 73 -0.84 -2.20 -3.46
CA VAL A 73 -0.20 -1.17 -2.64
C VAL A 73 0.76 -1.86 -1.68
N LEU A 74 2.06 -1.62 -1.84
CA LEU A 74 3.09 -2.03 -0.91
C LEU A 74 3.28 -0.91 0.12
N ILE A 75 3.21 -1.25 1.40
CA ILE A 75 3.44 -0.29 2.48
C ILE A 75 4.39 -0.89 3.51
N ASN A 76 5.40 -0.15 3.98
CA ASN A 76 6.21 -0.67 5.08
C ASN A 76 5.34 -0.81 6.34
N GLN A 77 5.47 -1.93 7.05
CA GLN A 77 4.63 -2.22 8.23
C GLN A 77 4.69 -1.14 9.31
N HIS A 78 5.88 -0.59 9.57
CA HIS A 78 6.05 0.48 10.57
C HIS A 78 5.34 1.79 10.17
N ILE A 79 5.13 2.03 8.87
CA ILE A 79 4.37 3.19 8.35
C ILE A 79 2.87 2.89 8.41
N ALA A 80 2.47 1.67 8.04
CA ALA A 80 1.08 1.22 8.16
C ALA A 80 0.56 1.35 9.60
N GLU A 81 1.41 1.12 10.60
CA GLU A 81 1.05 1.28 12.01
C GLU A 81 0.65 2.71 12.37
N GLN A 82 1.26 3.73 11.74
CA GLN A 82 0.89 5.13 11.99
C GLN A 82 -0.55 5.43 11.56
N ILE A 83 -1.02 4.73 10.53
CA ILE A 83 -2.34 4.89 9.91
C ILE A 83 -3.21 3.64 10.06
N ARG A 84 -2.99 2.84 11.12
CA ARG A 84 -3.60 1.52 11.33
C ARG A 84 -5.12 1.54 11.18
N ASP A 85 -5.77 2.56 11.73
CA ASP A 85 -7.22 2.76 11.60
C ASP A 85 -7.70 2.84 10.14
N THR A 86 -6.92 3.48 9.28
CA THR A 86 -7.26 3.67 7.86
C THR A 86 -7.03 2.38 7.07
N VAL A 87 -5.94 1.65 7.36
CA VAL A 87 -5.63 0.36 6.75
C VAL A 87 -6.67 -0.70 7.12
N ASP A 88 -7.00 -0.83 8.42
CA ASP A 88 -7.95 -1.83 8.90
C ASP A 88 -9.40 -1.58 8.43
N LYS A 89 -9.75 -0.32 8.15
CA LYS A 89 -11.04 0.07 7.57
C LYS A 89 -11.15 -0.26 6.09
N PHE A 90 -10.02 -0.40 5.38
CA PHE A 90 -10.02 -0.74 3.97
C PHE A 90 -10.32 -2.24 3.81
N ARG A 91 -11.46 -2.56 3.17
CA ARG A 91 -11.98 -3.93 3.02
C ARG A 91 -12.25 -4.32 1.57
N ASP A 92 -11.97 -3.43 0.63
CA ASP A 92 -12.19 -3.70 -0.77
C ASP A 92 -11.16 -4.72 -1.27
N ALA A 93 -11.56 -5.54 -2.23
CA ALA A 93 -10.68 -6.58 -2.78
C ALA A 93 -9.52 -5.98 -3.60
N PHE A 94 -9.67 -4.76 -4.11
CA PHE A 94 -8.66 -4.09 -4.91
C PHE A 94 -8.56 -2.60 -4.56
N PRO A 95 -7.34 -2.03 -4.55
CA PRO A 95 -6.06 -2.74 -4.70
C PRO A 95 -5.73 -3.63 -3.49
N ALA A 96 -4.92 -4.67 -3.69
CA ALA A 96 -4.44 -5.49 -2.58
C ALA A 96 -3.40 -4.69 -1.77
N VAL A 97 -3.60 -4.57 -0.46
CA VAL A 97 -2.66 -3.88 0.44
C VAL A 97 -1.76 -4.93 1.09
N LEU A 98 -0.44 -4.77 0.93
CA LEU A 98 0.57 -5.68 1.47
C LEU A 98 1.55 -4.92 2.37
N GLU A 99 1.64 -5.36 3.62
CA GLU A 99 2.62 -4.84 4.58
C GLU A 99 3.96 -5.55 4.40
N ILE A 100 5.03 -4.79 4.10
CA ILE A 100 6.38 -5.31 3.91
C ILE A 100 7.33 -4.86 5.03
N PRO A 101 8.37 -5.63 5.37
CA PRO A 101 9.42 -5.15 6.28
C PRO A 101 10.17 -3.96 5.66
N SER A 102 10.96 -3.28 6.48
CA SER A 102 11.95 -2.33 5.99
C SER A 102 13.35 -2.74 6.49
N LYS A 103 14.38 -2.03 6.06
CA LYS A 103 15.77 -2.35 6.40
C LYS A 103 16.01 -2.40 7.91
N ASP A 104 15.46 -1.42 8.63
CA ASP A 104 15.66 -1.27 10.08
C ASP A 104 14.51 -1.87 10.90
N HIS A 105 13.38 -2.15 10.27
CA HIS A 105 12.15 -2.61 10.93
C HIS A 105 11.75 -3.99 10.40
N PRO A 106 12.07 -5.09 11.11
CA PRO A 106 11.70 -6.42 10.71
C PRO A 106 10.18 -6.61 10.75
N TYR A 107 9.69 -7.57 9.98
CA TYR A 107 8.26 -7.89 9.92
C TYR A 107 7.78 -8.57 11.20
N ASP A 108 6.68 -8.06 11.75
CA ASP A 108 5.98 -8.58 12.91
C ASP A 108 4.63 -9.18 12.48
N PRO A 109 4.50 -10.52 12.46
CA PRO A 109 3.27 -11.21 12.07
C PRO A 109 2.04 -10.84 12.91
N GLU A 110 2.25 -10.38 14.15
CA GLU A 110 1.15 -10.06 15.06
C GLU A 110 0.50 -8.70 14.77
N LYS A 111 1.16 -7.84 13.97
CA LYS A 111 0.65 -6.51 13.60
C LYS A 111 -0.04 -6.47 12.25
N ASP A 112 0.16 -7.50 11.43
CA ASP A 112 -0.40 -7.57 10.09
C ASP A 112 -1.93 -7.83 10.11
N SER A 113 -2.67 -6.95 9.43
CA SER A 113 -4.13 -6.98 9.34
C SER A 113 -4.68 -8.25 8.66
N VAL A 114 -3.98 -8.79 7.67
CA VAL A 114 -4.35 -10.01 6.95
C VAL A 114 -4.14 -11.23 7.82
N LEU A 115 -2.97 -11.36 8.46
CA LEU A 115 -2.68 -12.49 9.37
C LEU A 115 -3.62 -12.52 10.58
N ARG A 116 -3.91 -11.35 11.18
CA ARG A 116 -4.93 -11.25 12.24
C ARG A 116 -6.28 -11.77 11.80
N ARG A 117 -6.68 -11.48 10.56
CA ARG A 117 -7.95 -11.96 10.01
C ARG A 117 -7.93 -13.46 9.74
N VAL A 118 -6.82 -13.99 9.27
CA VAL A 118 -6.62 -15.43 9.07
C VAL A 118 -6.68 -16.18 10.40
N ARG A 119 -5.98 -15.72 11.45
CA ARG A 119 -6.02 -16.34 12.79
C ARG A 119 -7.45 -16.38 13.36
N ARG A 120 -8.19 -15.28 13.27
CA ARG A 120 -9.61 -15.22 13.65
C ARG A 120 -10.49 -16.23 12.90
N LEU A 121 -10.19 -16.53 11.63
CA LEU A 121 -10.92 -17.53 10.85
C LEU A 121 -10.57 -18.97 11.26
N PHE A 122 -9.35 -19.19 11.74
CA PHE A 122 -8.88 -20.49 12.22
C PHE A 122 -9.11 -20.72 13.72
N GLY A 123 -9.71 -19.76 14.43
CA GLY A 123 -10.12 -19.92 15.83
C GLY A 123 -9.01 -19.71 16.85
N GLU A 124 -7.94 -19.00 16.47
CA GLU A 124 -6.90 -18.47 17.38
C GLU A 124 -7.07 -16.95 17.57
#